data_AF-A0A6N7GH99-F1
#
_entry.id   AF-A0A6N7GH99-F1
#
_cell.length_a   1.000
_cell.length_b   1.000
_cell.length_c   1.000
_cell.angle_alpha   90.00
_cell.angle_beta   90.00
_cell.angle_gamma   90.00
#
_symmetry.space_group_name_H-M   'P 1'
#
loop_
_entity.id
_entity.type
_entity.pdbx_description
1 polymer ?
#
loop_
_entity_poly.entity_id
_entity_poly.type
_entity_poly.pdbx_seq_one_letter_code
_entity_poly.pdbx_strand_id
1 'polypeptide(L)'
;MPLAVKPTIQRVIGRLPVYRTLPDGALRTYAALRYHGQHSSQDEITRYLRSIDGIPTRWLSTAMVAARAAFLTGQDDLLQETLATLEQRFPESSRLYVLRADLQTYHGQYRQALGSAHRSRLLKPSYPRATARVVALSYRLLDPAEADQVAVAAIRRFPRTSEVLWAVAHTCATPEQFHRLHAGWRDRADPPDLLRAVRQLATAAARAGEVVAATDLYRQGIQLLAEGGHPAPTIAETRLEGRGAGTAIRDLQQALDGAGVPFFFAAGTALGLVREGRPLGADGDIDVGILDPDWDREALVDLFTRHPRFDFQPDHPRSKKLGLRHRGGAPVDLFRFYPDADRVWHDAVFVRWHNTPFQVRRQQVDGVAVPLPADPDRYLTENYGDWRTSNPAFDAFTDDAPNVATTWPEYAQLHLVRRAFKRLAIGDWTGAGTELRRAGEGDLAARIGRDA
;
A
#
# COMPACT_ATOMS: atom_id res chain seq x y z
N MET A 1 23.49 5.79 -30.60
CA MET A 1 22.44 6.80 -30.33
C MET A 1 21.32 6.16 -29.53
N PRO A 2 20.89 6.73 -28.40
CA PRO A 2 19.70 6.24 -27.71
C PRO A 2 18.50 6.45 -28.62
N LEU A 3 17.65 5.43 -28.79
CA LEU A 3 16.33 5.59 -29.41
C LEU A 3 15.51 6.53 -28.51
N ALA A 4 15.62 7.84 -28.76
CA ALA A 4 14.76 8.86 -28.19
C ALA A 4 13.38 8.74 -28.85
N VAL A 5 12.65 7.69 -28.46
CA VAL A 5 11.27 7.49 -28.91
C VAL A 5 10.45 8.65 -28.36
N LYS A 6 9.92 9.48 -29.27
CA LYS A 6 9.10 10.66 -28.92
C LYS A 6 7.99 10.26 -27.92
N PRO A 7 7.66 11.08 -26.91
CA PRO A 7 6.65 10.77 -25.89
C PRO A 7 5.29 10.31 -26.46
N THR A 8 4.93 10.80 -27.65
CA THR A 8 3.72 10.39 -28.37
C THR A 8 3.75 8.92 -28.78
N ILE A 9 4.86 8.43 -29.32
CA ILE A 9 5.03 7.03 -29.74
C ILE A 9 5.04 6.10 -28.54
N GLN A 10 5.68 6.53 -27.44
CA GLN A 10 5.66 5.82 -26.17
C GLN A 10 4.24 5.60 -25.62
N ARG A 11 3.34 6.57 -25.84
CA ARG A 11 1.95 6.51 -25.40
C ARG A 11 1.11 5.54 -26.25
N VAL A 12 1.39 5.46 -27.55
CA VAL A 12 0.73 4.52 -28.48
C VAL A 12 1.17 3.08 -28.23
N ILE A 13 2.48 2.84 -28.07
CA ILE A 13 3.05 1.51 -27.79
C ILE A 13 2.50 0.90 -26.49
N GLY A 14 2.18 1.74 -25.50
CA GLY A 14 1.56 1.27 -24.26
C GLY A 14 0.13 0.76 -24.47
N ARG A 15 -0.69 1.46 -25.28
CA ARG A 15 -2.15 1.25 -25.38
C ARG A 15 -2.60 0.18 -26.35
N LEU A 16 -1.80 -0.10 -27.38
CA LEU A 16 -2.15 -1.06 -28.43
C LEU A 16 -1.12 -2.20 -28.47
N PRO A 17 -1.50 -3.44 -28.85
CA PRO A 17 -0.59 -4.56 -28.94
C PRO A 17 0.32 -4.49 -30.18
N VAL A 18 0.95 -3.33 -30.41
CA VAL A 18 1.81 -3.03 -31.58
C VAL A 18 2.98 -4.00 -31.68
N TYR A 19 3.39 -4.60 -30.56
CA TYR A 19 4.43 -5.65 -30.55
C TYR A 19 4.10 -6.89 -31.38
N ARG A 20 2.82 -7.14 -31.69
CA ARG A 20 2.43 -8.27 -32.55
C ARG A 20 2.85 -8.06 -34.01
N THR A 21 3.07 -6.81 -34.42
CA THR A 21 3.45 -6.45 -35.80
C THR A 21 4.91 -6.02 -35.91
N LEU A 22 5.64 -5.95 -34.80
CA LEU A 22 7.06 -5.60 -34.80
C LEU A 22 7.91 -6.86 -35.08
N PRO A 23 9.02 -6.73 -35.84
CA PRO A 23 9.96 -7.83 -36.03
C PRO A 23 10.64 -8.19 -34.70
N ASP A 24 11.17 -9.39 -34.61
CA ASP A 24 11.92 -9.82 -33.43
C ASP A 24 13.08 -8.90 -33.11
N GLY A 25 13.20 -8.56 -31.83
CA GLY A 25 14.25 -7.67 -31.33
C GLY A 25 13.81 -6.79 -30.16
N ALA A 26 14.75 -5.97 -29.68
CA ALA A 26 14.59 -5.19 -28.45
C ALA A 26 13.40 -4.21 -28.46
N LEU A 27 12.99 -3.71 -29.63
CA LEU A 27 11.82 -2.83 -29.74
C LEU A 27 10.51 -3.59 -29.59
N ARG A 28 10.41 -4.81 -30.16
CA ARG A 28 9.28 -5.72 -29.95
C ARG A 28 9.17 -6.10 -28.49
N THR A 29 10.28 -6.48 -27.86
CA THR A 29 10.31 -6.82 -26.42
C THR A 29 9.91 -5.63 -25.55
N TYR A 30 10.42 -4.44 -25.84
CA TYR A 30 10.02 -3.22 -25.15
C TYR A 30 8.52 -2.95 -25.28
N ALA A 31 7.99 -3.03 -26.50
CA ALA A 31 6.59 -2.79 -26.78
C ALA A 31 5.68 -3.82 -26.11
N ALA A 32 6.06 -5.10 -26.17
CA ALA A 32 5.32 -6.19 -25.54
C ALA A 32 5.27 -6.03 -24.03
N LEU A 33 6.41 -5.81 -23.38
CA LEU A 33 6.47 -5.64 -21.93
C LEU A 33 5.76 -4.38 -21.46
N ARG A 34 5.82 -3.29 -22.24
CA ARG A 34 5.11 -2.06 -21.92
C ARG A 34 3.59 -2.24 -22.08
N TYR A 35 3.15 -2.95 -23.12
CA TYR A 35 1.75 -3.28 -23.33
C TYR A 35 1.24 -4.21 -22.22
N HIS A 36 1.90 -5.35 -22.02
CA HIS A 36 1.52 -6.34 -21.02
C HIS A 36 1.59 -5.77 -19.60
N GLY A 37 2.60 -4.97 -19.27
CA GLY A 37 2.69 -4.30 -17.97
C GLY A 37 1.59 -3.27 -17.70
N GLN A 38 0.82 -2.87 -18.71
CA GLN A 38 -0.31 -1.94 -18.57
C GLN A 38 -1.68 -2.60 -18.76
N HIS A 39 -1.77 -3.68 -19.54
CA HIS A 39 -3.04 -4.25 -20.02
C HIS A 39 -3.19 -5.75 -19.76
N SER A 40 -2.17 -6.41 -19.21
CA SER A 40 -2.19 -7.86 -19.05
C SER A 40 -2.04 -8.28 -17.60
N SER A 41 -2.57 -9.48 -17.34
CA SER A 41 -2.39 -10.18 -16.07
C SER A 41 -0.91 -10.50 -15.83
N GLN A 42 -0.54 -10.71 -14.56
CA GLN A 42 0.79 -11.18 -14.21
C GLN A 42 1.11 -12.55 -14.83
N ASP A 43 0.11 -13.40 -15.05
CA ASP A 43 0.28 -14.70 -15.69
C ASP A 43 0.66 -14.55 -17.18
N GLU A 44 0.04 -13.60 -17.89
CA GLU A 44 0.40 -13.27 -19.28
C GLU A 44 1.78 -12.63 -19.38
N ILE A 45 2.13 -11.73 -18.45
CA ILE A 45 3.48 -11.17 -18.35
C ILE A 45 4.51 -12.31 -18.13
N THR A 46 4.21 -13.24 -17.22
CA THR A 46 5.07 -14.39 -16.94
C THR A 46 5.24 -15.29 -18.16
N ARG A 47 4.14 -15.61 -18.85
CA ARG A 47 4.16 -16.40 -20.09
C ARG A 47 5.01 -15.70 -21.16
N TYR A 48 4.87 -14.39 -21.29
CA TYR A 48 5.68 -13.61 -22.23
C TYR A 48 7.17 -13.63 -21.84
N LEU A 49 7.50 -13.40 -20.57
CA LEU A 49 8.88 -13.45 -20.07
C LEU A 49 9.54 -14.83 -20.27
N ARG A 50 8.78 -15.92 -20.15
CA ARG A 50 9.27 -17.28 -20.44
C ARG A 50 9.43 -17.57 -21.93
N SER A 51 8.73 -16.82 -22.78
CA SER A 51 8.80 -16.98 -24.24
C SER A 51 9.99 -16.27 -24.89
N ILE A 52 10.65 -15.36 -24.16
CA ILE A 52 11.82 -14.64 -24.65
C ILE A 52 13.10 -15.29 -24.11
N ASP A 53 14.11 -15.43 -24.97
CA ASP A 53 15.43 -15.99 -24.63
C ASP A 53 16.26 -14.94 -23.85
N GLY A 54 15.86 -14.70 -22.61
CA GLY A 54 16.46 -13.71 -21.72
C GLY A 54 15.97 -12.26 -21.94
N ILE A 55 16.26 -11.40 -20.96
CA ILE A 55 15.94 -9.98 -21.02
C ILE A 55 16.98 -9.24 -21.88
N PRO A 56 16.60 -8.47 -22.91
CA PRO A 56 17.54 -7.67 -23.68
C PRO A 56 18.24 -6.61 -22.82
N THR A 57 19.53 -6.79 -22.54
CA THR A 57 20.33 -5.90 -21.67
C THR A 57 21.11 -4.82 -22.42
N ARG A 58 20.94 -4.70 -23.75
CA ARG A 58 21.63 -3.68 -24.56
C ARG A 58 21.15 -2.26 -24.25
N TRP A 59 19.88 -2.10 -23.89
CA TRP A 59 19.26 -0.81 -23.64
C TRP A 59 18.69 -0.78 -22.22
N LEU A 60 19.25 0.06 -21.35
CA LEU A 60 18.86 0.16 -19.95
C LEU A 60 17.35 0.39 -19.77
N SER A 61 16.71 1.23 -20.59
CA SER A 61 15.28 1.50 -20.48
C SER A 61 14.41 0.26 -20.72
N THR A 62 14.74 -0.55 -21.72
CA THR A 62 14.04 -1.80 -22.02
C THR A 62 14.29 -2.85 -20.95
N ALA A 63 15.56 -3.02 -20.58
CA ALA A 63 15.95 -3.98 -19.57
C ALA A 63 15.32 -3.67 -18.21
N MET A 64 15.19 -2.39 -17.82
CA MET A 64 14.53 -2.00 -16.58
C MET A 64 13.03 -2.30 -16.55
N VAL A 65 12.33 -2.17 -17.68
CA VAL A 65 10.91 -2.53 -17.75
C VAL A 65 10.75 -4.04 -17.58
N ALA A 66 11.59 -4.82 -18.28
CA ALA A 66 11.60 -6.26 -18.19
C ALA A 66 12.00 -6.77 -16.79
N ALA A 67 13.07 -6.22 -16.22
CA ALA A 67 13.53 -6.57 -14.88
C ALA A 67 12.46 -6.26 -13.83
N ARG A 68 11.75 -5.13 -13.95
CA ARG A 68 10.64 -4.82 -13.07
C ARG A 68 9.47 -5.80 -13.25
N ALA A 69 9.16 -6.19 -14.48
CA ALA A 69 8.15 -7.21 -14.74
C ALA A 69 8.53 -8.55 -14.10
N ALA A 70 9.78 -9.00 -14.28
CA ALA A 70 10.33 -10.20 -13.66
C ALA A 70 10.26 -10.16 -12.13
N PHE A 71 10.56 -9.00 -11.52
CA PHE A 71 10.38 -8.79 -10.07
C PHE A 71 8.92 -8.98 -9.65
N LEU A 72 7.97 -8.31 -10.32
CA LEU A 72 6.55 -8.37 -9.96
C LEU A 72 5.96 -9.79 -10.10
N THR A 73 6.46 -10.59 -11.04
CA THR A 73 6.00 -11.95 -11.30
C THR A 73 6.87 -13.05 -10.66
N GLY A 74 7.87 -12.65 -9.88
CA GLY A 74 8.79 -13.54 -9.17
C GLY A 74 9.62 -14.48 -10.04
N GLN A 75 10.08 -13.99 -11.19
CA GLN A 75 11.13 -14.65 -11.97
C GLN A 75 12.51 -14.26 -11.43
N ASP A 76 12.83 -14.68 -10.21
CA ASP A 76 13.96 -14.16 -9.44
C ASP A 76 15.32 -14.51 -10.07
N ASP A 77 15.49 -15.72 -10.62
CA ASP A 77 16.73 -16.13 -11.30
C ASP A 77 17.01 -15.24 -12.52
N LEU A 78 16.01 -15.08 -13.39
CA LEU A 78 16.09 -14.19 -14.57
C LEU A 78 16.39 -12.75 -14.15
N LEU A 79 15.77 -12.27 -13.07
CA LEU A 79 16.00 -10.94 -12.55
C LEU A 79 17.43 -10.77 -12.00
N GLN A 80 17.95 -11.73 -11.25
CA GLN A 80 19.29 -11.68 -10.69
C GLN A 80 20.36 -11.61 -11.79
N GLU A 81 20.26 -12.47 -12.79
CA GLU A 81 21.14 -12.49 -13.96
C GLU A 81 21.08 -11.16 -14.73
N THR A 82 19.85 -10.67 -14.95
CA THR A 82 19.61 -9.40 -15.64
C THR A 82 20.23 -8.24 -14.89
N LEU A 83 20.01 -8.14 -13.57
CA LEU A 83 20.57 -7.07 -12.75
C LEU A 83 22.10 -7.12 -12.71
N ALA A 84 22.71 -8.31 -12.61
CA ALA A 84 24.16 -8.45 -12.64
C ALA A 84 24.75 -7.93 -13.97
N THR A 85 24.14 -8.30 -15.08
CA THR A 85 24.55 -7.82 -16.41
C THR A 85 24.36 -6.31 -16.56
N LEU A 86 23.26 -5.75 -16.05
CA LEU A 86 22.98 -4.32 -16.13
C LEU A 86 23.89 -3.49 -15.22
N GLU A 87 24.26 -3.99 -14.05
CA GLU A 87 25.21 -3.31 -13.15
C GLU A 87 26.60 -3.23 -13.75
N GLN A 88 27.04 -4.26 -14.49
CA GLN A 88 28.31 -4.22 -15.23
C GLN A 88 28.27 -3.19 -16.37
N ARG A 89 27.13 -3.08 -17.08
CA ARG A 89 27.00 -2.21 -18.26
C ARG A 89 26.64 -0.76 -17.95
N PHE A 90 25.89 -0.53 -16.89
CA PHE A 90 25.34 0.77 -16.49
C PHE A 90 25.51 1.01 -14.98
N PRO A 91 26.74 0.93 -14.44
CA PRO A 91 27.03 1.02 -13.01
C PRO A 91 26.59 2.35 -12.36
N GLU A 92 26.36 3.39 -13.16
CA GLU A 92 25.89 4.72 -12.77
C GLU A 92 24.36 4.82 -12.61
N SER A 93 23.61 3.81 -13.02
CA SER A 93 22.15 3.84 -12.97
C SER A 93 21.62 3.61 -11.56
N SER A 94 21.28 4.70 -10.87
CA SER A 94 20.59 4.67 -9.56
C SER A 94 19.34 3.76 -9.53
N ARG A 95 18.59 3.65 -10.65
CA ARG A 95 17.36 2.84 -10.71
C ARG A 95 17.62 1.34 -10.57
N LEU A 96 18.79 0.86 -10.99
CA LEU A 96 19.18 -0.55 -10.85
C LEU A 96 19.28 -0.92 -9.37
N TYR A 97 20.00 -0.10 -8.62
CA TYR A 97 20.25 -0.37 -7.20
C TYR A 97 18.99 -0.23 -6.33
N VAL A 98 17.99 0.58 -6.74
CA VAL A 98 16.67 0.55 -6.08
C VAL A 98 15.96 -0.78 -6.32
N LEU A 99 15.95 -1.30 -7.55
CA LEU A 99 15.33 -2.59 -7.85
C LEU A 99 16.08 -3.74 -7.18
N ARG A 100 17.41 -3.67 -7.10
CA ARG A 100 18.25 -4.61 -6.34
C ARG A 100 17.89 -4.58 -4.84
N ALA A 101 17.75 -3.39 -4.26
CA ALA A 101 17.34 -3.25 -2.87
C ALA A 101 15.94 -3.81 -2.62
N ASP A 102 14.99 -3.57 -3.53
CA ASP A 102 13.64 -4.13 -3.44
C ASP A 102 13.72 -5.68 -3.50
N LEU A 103 14.46 -6.28 -4.45
CA LEU A 103 14.68 -7.74 -4.52
C LEU A 103 15.28 -8.31 -3.22
N GLN A 104 16.38 -7.74 -2.74
CA GLN A 104 17.05 -8.17 -1.51
C GLN A 104 16.13 -8.08 -0.29
N THR A 105 15.27 -7.05 -0.23
CA THR A 105 14.28 -6.89 0.86
C THR A 105 13.31 -8.08 0.90
N TYR A 106 12.77 -8.48 -0.26
CA TYR A 106 11.85 -9.64 -0.36
C TYR A 106 12.52 -10.99 -0.11
N HIS A 107 13.85 -11.06 -0.09
CA HIS A 107 14.61 -12.25 0.33
C HIS A 107 15.12 -12.16 1.78
N GLY A 108 14.67 -11.18 2.57
CA GLY A 108 15.14 -10.97 3.94
C GLY A 108 16.60 -10.51 4.05
N GLN A 109 17.25 -10.14 2.94
CA GLN A 109 18.64 -9.72 2.88
C GLN A 109 18.79 -8.22 3.18
N TYR A 110 18.20 -7.77 4.30
CA TYR A 110 18.02 -6.34 4.59
C TYR A 110 19.33 -5.56 4.60
N ARG A 111 20.42 -6.12 5.14
CA ARG A 111 21.73 -5.43 5.18
C ARG A 111 22.26 -5.14 3.77
N GLN A 112 22.10 -6.09 2.84
CA GLN A 112 22.49 -5.89 1.45
C GLN A 112 21.56 -4.89 0.77
N ALA A 113 20.25 -4.98 1.04
CA ALA A 113 19.26 -4.04 0.55
C ALA A 113 19.58 -2.59 0.94
N LEU A 114 19.99 -2.37 2.20
CA LEU A 114 20.38 -1.05 2.68
C LEU A 114 21.64 -0.54 1.95
N GLY A 115 22.61 -1.41 1.71
CA GLY A 115 23.80 -1.12 0.91
C GLY A 115 23.45 -0.69 -0.53
N SER A 116 22.55 -1.41 -1.21
CA SER A 116 22.08 -1.06 -2.54
C SER A 116 21.29 0.26 -2.55
N ALA A 117 20.42 0.49 -1.56
CA ALA A 117 19.70 1.76 -1.42
C ALA A 117 20.66 2.95 -1.20
N HIS A 118 21.69 2.78 -0.37
CA HIS A 118 22.75 3.77 -0.19
C HIS A 118 23.53 4.03 -1.48
N ARG A 119 23.91 2.98 -2.22
CA ARG A 119 24.60 3.12 -3.51
C ARG A 119 23.75 3.93 -4.49
N SER A 120 22.46 3.65 -4.59
CA SER A 120 21.54 4.45 -5.40
C SER A 120 21.52 5.93 -4.96
N ARG A 121 21.51 6.18 -3.65
CA ARG A 121 21.49 7.56 -3.11
C ARG A 121 22.80 8.29 -3.37
N LEU A 122 23.95 7.60 -3.32
CA LEU A 122 25.25 8.18 -3.66
C LEU A 122 25.33 8.59 -5.13
N LEU A 123 24.84 7.73 -6.04
CA LEU A 123 24.80 8.01 -7.47
C LEU A 123 23.81 9.14 -7.82
N LYS A 124 22.70 9.24 -7.09
CA LYS A 124 21.71 10.30 -7.28
C LYS A 124 21.14 10.77 -5.94
N PRO A 125 21.80 11.74 -5.26
CA PRO A 125 21.38 12.22 -3.94
C PRO A 125 19.98 12.88 -3.91
N SER A 126 19.50 13.36 -5.05
CA SER A 126 18.15 13.91 -5.22
C SER A 126 17.08 12.85 -5.48
N TYR A 127 17.40 11.54 -5.45
CA TYR A 127 16.45 10.49 -5.81
C TYR A 127 15.56 10.10 -4.61
N PRO A 128 14.24 10.42 -4.62
CA PRO A 128 13.39 10.18 -3.45
C PRO A 128 13.15 8.71 -3.17
N ARG A 129 13.04 7.88 -4.22
CA ARG A 129 12.83 6.42 -4.09
C ARG A 129 13.93 5.78 -3.26
N ALA A 130 15.17 6.07 -3.59
CA ALA A 130 16.33 5.56 -2.87
C ALA A 130 16.34 6.02 -1.41
N THR A 131 16.05 7.31 -1.18
CA THR A 131 15.98 7.88 0.17
C THR A 131 14.89 7.22 1.01
N ALA A 132 13.71 6.97 0.45
CA ALA A 132 12.63 6.26 1.12
C ALA A 132 13.03 4.82 1.52
N ARG A 133 13.76 4.09 0.66
CA ARG A 133 14.28 2.75 1.02
C ARG A 133 15.31 2.83 2.14
N VAL A 134 16.22 3.81 2.08
CA VAL A 134 17.22 4.03 3.15
C VAL A 134 16.52 4.25 4.48
N VAL A 135 15.50 5.13 4.55
CA VAL A 135 14.73 5.35 5.79
C VAL A 135 14.09 4.05 6.26
N ALA A 136 13.31 3.37 5.41
CA ALA A 136 12.59 2.16 5.80
C ALA A 136 13.53 1.03 6.27
N LEU A 137 14.65 0.81 5.58
CA LEU A 137 15.62 -0.23 5.91
C LEU A 137 16.46 0.12 7.13
N SER A 138 16.72 1.42 7.40
CA SER A 138 17.39 1.86 8.62
C SER A 138 16.62 1.45 9.87
N TYR A 139 15.29 1.63 9.92
CA TYR A 139 14.49 1.17 11.06
C TYR A 139 14.40 -0.35 11.21
N ARG A 140 14.75 -1.13 10.18
CA ARG A 140 14.81 -2.59 10.27
C ARG A 140 16.16 -3.12 10.78
N LEU A 141 17.22 -2.31 10.73
CA LEU A 141 18.59 -2.80 10.89
C LEU A 141 19.43 -2.05 11.90
N LEU A 142 19.18 -0.75 12.04
CA LEU A 142 19.98 0.14 12.87
C LEU A 142 19.32 0.31 14.23
N ASP A 143 20.09 0.84 15.18
CA ASP A 143 19.54 1.34 16.43
C ASP A 143 18.46 2.41 16.16
N PRO A 144 17.35 2.43 16.94
CA PRO A 144 16.29 3.42 16.75
C PRO A 144 16.76 4.87 16.70
N ALA A 145 17.77 5.24 17.50
CA ALA A 145 18.29 6.62 17.51
C ALA A 145 19.04 6.95 16.21
N GLU A 146 19.78 5.99 15.64
CA GLU A 146 20.46 6.17 14.35
C GLU A 146 19.45 6.24 13.19
N ALA A 147 18.45 5.36 13.19
CA ALA A 147 17.38 5.37 12.20
C ALA A 147 16.56 6.68 12.23
N ASP A 148 16.32 7.23 13.42
CA ASP A 148 15.69 8.53 13.61
C ASP A 148 16.50 9.67 12.99
N GLN A 149 17.83 9.67 13.17
CA GLN A 149 18.70 10.68 12.54
C GLN A 149 18.61 10.62 11.01
N VAL A 150 18.57 9.41 10.45
CA VAL A 150 18.39 9.20 9.00
C VAL A 150 17.04 9.76 8.54
N ALA A 151 15.97 9.53 9.29
CA ALA A 151 14.63 10.02 8.97
C ALA A 151 14.53 11.56 9.06
N VAL A 152 15.09 12.17 10.10
CA VAL A 152 15.15 13.64 10.26
C VAL A 152 15.96 14.28 9.12
N ALA A 153 17.10 13.69 8.74
CA ALA A 153 17.87 14.17 7.60
C ALA A 153 17.09 14.06 6.29
N ALA A 154 16.33 12.97 6.10
CA ALA A 154 15.50 12.75 4.93
C ALA A 154 14.35 13.76 4.83
N ILE A 155 13.62 14.02 5.92
CA ILE A 155 12.49 14.95 5.91
C ILE A 155 12.94 16.40 5.68
N ARG A 156 14.08 16.81 6.24
CA ARG A 156 14.71 18.13 5.98
C ARG A 156 15.10 18.28 4.51
N ARG A 157 15.60 17.22 3.89
CA ARG A 157 16.04 17.26 2.48
C ARG A 157 14.86 17.20 1.50
N PHE A 158 13.79 16.52 1.87
CA PHE A 158 12.64 16.26 1.00
C PHE A 158 11.30 16.66 1.66
N PRO A 159 11.14 17.91 2.14
CA PRO A 159 9.99 18.31 2.95
C PRO A 159 8.66 18.28 2.18
N ARG A 160 8.73 18.24 0.85
CA ARG A 160 7.56 18.25 -0.07
C ARG A 160 7.39 16.95 -0.84
N THR A 161 8.22 15.93 -0.59
CA THR A 161 8.21 14.70 -1.40
C THR A 161 7.45 13.58 -0.73
N SER A 162 6.22 13.35 -1.20
CA SER A 162 5.29 12.39 -0.61
C SER A 162 5.89 10.99 -0.35
N GLU A 163 6.70 10.45 -1.27
CA GLU A 163 7.31 9.13 -1.09
C GLU A 163 8.27 9.05 0.11
N VAL A 164 9.06 10.11 0.35
CA VAL A 164 9.97 10.19 1.51
C VAL A 164 9.17 10.46 2.78
N LEU A 165 8.22 11.39 2.72
CA LEU A 165 7.34 11.70 3.86
C LEU A 165 6.57 10.46 4.33
N TRP A 166 6.09 9.62 3.41
CA TRP A 166 5.43 8.37 3.76
C TRP A 166 6.39 7.36 4.39
N ALA A 167 7.60 7.21 3.86
CA ALA A 167 8.59 6.31 4.46
C ALA A 167 8.90 6.69 5.91
N VAL A 168 9.01 7.99 6.19
CA VAL A 168 9.22 8.54 7.53
C VAL A 168 7.98 8.38 8.42
N ALA A 169 6.79 8.69 7.90
CA ALA A 169 5.56 8.63 8.69
C ALA A 169 5.25 7.22 9.16
N HIS A 170 5.43 6.21 8.30
CA HIS A 170 5.17 4.82 8.64
C HIS A 170 6.16 4.22 9.64
N THR A 171 7.31 4.85 9.88
CA THR A 171 8.27 4.38 10.89
C THR A 171 8.13 5.11 12.22
N CYS A 172 7.24 6.12 12.29
CA CYS A 172 6.99 6.86 13.51
C CYS A 172 6.20 5.99 14.50
N ALA A 173 6.68 5.88 15.73
CA ALA A 173 6.14 5.03 16.78
C ALA A 173 6.03 5.71 18.15
N THR A 174 6.76 6.81 18.40
CA THR A 174 6.72 7.53 19.69
C THR A 174 6.49 9.03 19.54
N PRO A 175 5.94 9.70 20.57
CA PRO A 175 5.79 11.16 20.60
C PRO A 175 7.09 11.93 20.34
N GLU A 176 8.19 11.53 20.96
CA GLU A 176 9.47 12.23 20.83
C GLU A 176 10.00 12.17 19.41
N GLN A 177 9.80 11.03 18.74
CA GLN A 177 10.14 10.83 17.35
C GLN A 177 9.28 11.74 16.46
N PHE A 178 7.96 11.77 16.67
CA PHE A 178 7.06 12.66 15.93
C PHE A 178 7.51 14.12 16.08
N HIS A 179 7.78 14.59 17.30
CA HIS A 179 8.21 15.97 17.54
C HIS A 179 9.52 16.32 16.81
N ARG A 180 10.51 15.42 16.80
CA ARG A 180 11.76 15.61 16.03
C ARG A 180 11.50 15.68 14.52
N LEU A 181 10.66 14.78 14.00
CA LEU A 181 10.33 14.73 12.58
C LEU A 181 9.56 15.98 12.15
N HIS A 182 8.57 16.39 12.94
CA HIS A 182 7.77 17.58 12.67
C HIS A 182 8.61 18.86 12.74
N ALA A 183 9.49 19.00 13.74
CA ALA A 183 10.46 20.09 13.81
C ALA A 183 11.39 20.11 12.58
N GLY A 184 11.96 18.95 12.21
CA GLY A 184 12.82 18.83 11.03
C GLY A 184 12.10 19.17 9.72
N TRP A 185 10.80 18.90 9.62
CA TRP A 185 9.98 19.34 8.48
C TRP A 185 9.79 20.87 8.49
N ARG A 186 9.39 21.45 9.63
CA ARG A 186 9.16 22.89 9.80
C ARG A 186 10.41 23.73 9.53
N ASP A 187 11.60 23.21 9.81
CA ASP A 187 12.87 23.90 9.50
C ASP A 187 13.06 24.19 8.00
N ARG A 188 12.33 23.50 7.12
CA ARG A 188 12.55 23.48 5.66
C ARG A 188 11.28 23.66 4.84
N ALA A 189 10.14 23.92 5.50
CA ALA A 189 8.83 24.01 4.89
C ALA A 189 8.10 25.27 5.38
N ASP A 190 7.38 25.90 4.47
CA ASP A 190 6.53 27.06 4.79
C ASP A 190 5.10 26.59 5.13
N PRO A 191 4.25 27.40 5.80
CA PRO A 191 2.89 26.98 6.14
C PRO A 191 2.07 26.39 4.97
N PRO A 192 2.10 26.94 3.74
CA PRO A 192 1.39 26.35 2.59
C PRO A 192 1.88 24.96 2.18
N ASP A 193 3.13 24.59 2.50
CA ASP A 193 3.65 23.26 2.21
C ASP A 193 2.93 22.16 2.99
N LEU A 194 2.23 22.51 4.09
CA LEU A 194 1.42 21.58 4.87
C LEU A 194 0.40 20.86 3.99
N LEU A 195 -0.21 21.53 3.00
CA LEU A 195 -1.17 20.90 2.08
C LEU A 195 -0.58 19.71 1.30
N ARG A 196 0.75 19.65 1.17
CA ARG A 196 1.48 18.53 0.52
C ARG A 196 1.91 17.43 1.49
N ALA A 197 1.90 17.72 2.79
CA ALA A 197 2.47 16.87 3.84
C ALA A 197 1.45 16.44 4.91
N VAL A 198 0.25 17.03 4.96
CA VAL A 198 -0.70 16.87 6.07
C VAL A 198 -1.03 15.41 6.33
N ARG A 199 -1.24 14.61 5.27
CA ARG A 199 -1.56 13.18 5.39
C ARG A 199 -0.44 12.40 6.05
N GLN A 200 0.81 12.69 5.68
CA GLN A 200 1.98 11.99 6.17
C GLN A 200 2.30 12.42 7.60
N LEU A 201 2.30 13.73 7.88
CA LEU A 201 2.57 14.25 9.22
C LEU A 201 1.48 13.84 10.21
N ALA A 202 0.21 13.90 9.82
CA ALA A 202 -0.89 13.43 10.68
C ALA A 202 -0.84 11.91 10.88
N THR A 203 -0.42 11.13 9.88
CA THR A 203 -0.18 9.69 10.07
C THR A 203 0.97 9.45 11.06
N ALA A 204 2.07 10.22 10.98
CA ALA A 204 3.18 10.11 11.92
C ALA A 204 2.72 10.43 13.36
N ALA A 205 1.99 11.53 13.55
CA ALA A 205 1.41 11.92 14.82
C ALA A 205 0.47 10.84 15.38
N ALA A 206 -0.47 10.36 14.57
CA ALA A 206 -1.44 9.35 14.98
C ALA A 206 -0.76 8.05 15.43
N ARG A 207 0.24 7.58 14.67
CA ARG A 207 1.04 6.40 15.01
C ARG A 207 1.85 6.58 16.31
N ALA A 208 2.35 7.78 16.55
CA ALA A 208 3.03 8.15 17.78
C ALA A 208 2.08 8.26 19.01
N GLY A 209 0.76 8.13 18.82
CA GLY A 209 -0.23 8.34 19.87
C GLY A 209 -0.64 9.81 20.05
N GLU A 210 -0.07 10.72 19.26
CA GLU A 210 -0.35 12.16 19.25
C GLU A 210 -1.60 12.48 18.42
N VAL A 211 -2.74 11.88 18.78
CA VAL A 211 -4.01 11.97 18.01
C VAL A 211 -4.54 13.40 17.94
N VAL A 212 -4.35 14.19 19.00
CA VAL A 212 -4.74 15.61 19.01
C VAL A 212 -3.90 16.39 17.99
N ALA A 213 -2.58 16.22 18.00
CA ALA A 213 -1.70 16.86 17.03
C ALA A 213 -2.00 16.41 15.58
N ALA A 214 -2.33 15.12 15.38
CA ALA A 214 -2.77 14.61 14.09
C ALA A 214 -4.05 15.31 13.59
N THR A 215 -5.00 15.52 14.49
CA THR A 215 -6.27 16.21 14.20
C THR A 215 -6.01 17.68 13.88
N ASP A 216 -5.15 18.35 14.66
CA ASP A 216 -4.77 19.74 14.44
C ASP A 216 -4.07 19.97 13.10
N LEU A 217 -3.23 19.03 12.65
CA LEU A 217 -2.63 19.08 11.33
C LEU A 217 -3.71 19.08 10.23
N TYR A 218 -4.74 18.22 10.36
CA TYR A 218 -5.85 18.24 9.42
C TYR A 218 -6.70 19.51 9.52
N ARG A 219 -6.98 20.02 10.74
CA ARG A 219 -7.69 21.29 10.92
C ARG A 219 -6.97 22.44 10.22
N GLN A 220 -5.65 22.54 10.39
CA GLN A 220 -4.81 23.53 9.68
C GLN A 220 -4.86 23.32 8.16
N GLY A 221 -4.77 22.06 7.69
CA GLY A 221 -4.91 21.74 6.28
C GLY A 221 -6.27 22.16 5.70
N ILE A 222 -7.36 21.97 6.44
CA ILE A 222 -8.71 22.38 6.06
C ILE A 222 -8.82 23.91 5.98
N GLN A 223 -8.25 24.63 6.95
CA GLN A 223 -8.21 26.10 6.93
C GLN A 223 -7.47 26.63 5.70
N LEU A 224 -6.29 26.07 5.40
CA LEU A 224 -5.53 26.44 4.22
C LEU A 224 -6.30 26.18 2.91
N LEU A 225 -7.11 25.12 2.84
CA LEU A 225 -7.98 24.87 1.68
C LEU A 225 -9.12 25.90 1.59
N ALA A 226 -9.73 26.26 2.72
CA ALA A 226 -10.76 27.29 2.77
C ALA A 226 -10.23 28.66 2.32
N GLU A 227 -8.98 28.97 2.65
CA GLU A 227 -8.29 30.21 2.25
C GLU A 227 -7.78 30.22 0.80
N GLY A 228 -8.23 29.27 -0.04
CA GLY A 228 -7.88 29.18 -1.46
C GLY A 228 -6.58 28.42 -1.74
N GLY A 229 -6.03 27.73 -0.75
CA GLY A 229 -4.87 26.87 -0.93
C GLY A 229 -5.16 25.69 -1.85
N HIS A 230 -4.17 25.33 -2.67
CA HIS A 230 -4.30 24.20 -3.58
C HIS A 230 -3.63 22.96 -2.99
N PRO A 231 -4.38 21.85 -2.79
CA PRO A 231 -3.78 20.62 -2.31
C PRO A 231 -2.76 20.09 -3.34
N ALA A 232 -1.83 19.25 -2.87
CA ALA A 232 -1.10 18.41 -3.80
C ALA A 232 -2.09 17.62 -4.68
N PRO A 233 -1.76 17.32 -5.95
CA PRO A 233 -2.61 16.49 -6.80
C PRO A 233 -3.02 15.23 -6.04
N THR A 234 -4.31 14.89 -6.08
CA THR A 234 -4.89 13.77 -5.33
C THR A 234 -4.06 12.52 -5.61
N ILE A 235 -3.35 12.03 -4.59
CA ILE A 235 -2.69 10.74 -4.68
C ILE A 235 -3.80 9.70 -4.79
N ALA A 236 -3.79 8.95 -5.90
CA ALA A 236 -4.70 7.86 -6.15
C ALA A 236 -4.84 7.00 -4.89
N GLU A 237 -6.09 6.70 -4.51
CA GLU A 237 -6.36 5.77 -3.43
C GLU A 237 -5.66 4.43 -3.71
N THR A 238 -5.21 3.76 -2.65
CA THR A 238 -4.73 2.40 -2.81
C THR A 238 -5.90 1.58 -3.32
N ARG A 239 -5.72 0.96 -4.49
CA ARG A 239 -6.69 0.10 -5.16
C ARG A 239 -5.99 -1.18 -5.55
N LEU A 240 -6.68 -2.31 -5.42
CA LEU A 240 -6.21 -3.61 -5.87
C LEU A 240 -6.08 -3.70 -7.39
N GLU A 241 -6.85 -2.88 -8.13
CA GLU A 241 -6.74 -2.78 -9.59
C GLU A 241 -5.29 -2.51 -10.03
N GLY A 242 -4.79 -3.36 -10.94
CA GLY A 242 -3.42 -3.28 -11.46
C GLY A 242 -2.33 -3.72 -10.47
N ARG A 243 -2.67 -4.28 -9.31
CA ARG A 243 -1.71 -4.75 -8.28
C ARG A 243 -1.60 -6.26 -8.13
N GLY A 244 -2.19 -7.01 -9.07
CA GLY A 244 -2.08 -8.47 -9.09
C GLY A 244 -2.81 -9.18 -7.94
N ALA A 245 -3.95 -8.65 -7.48
CA ALA A 245 -4.70 -9.19 -6.34
C ALA A 245 -5.03 -10.70 -6.48
N GLY A 246 -5.41 -11.16 -7.68
CA GLY A 246 -5.66 -12.59 -7.91
C GLY A 246 -4.41 -13.47 -7.73
N THR A 247 -3.24 -12.99 -8.16
CA THR A 247 -1.97 -13.69 -7.89
C THR A 247 -1.64 -13.66 -6.41
N ALA A 248 -1.80 -12.51 -5.75
CA ALA A 248 -1.56 -12.37 -4.32
C ALA A 248 -2.44 -13.33 -3.49
N ILE A 249 -3.72 -13.47 -3.85
CA ILE A 249 -4.62 -14.47 -3.26
C ILE A 249 -4.06 -15.88 -3.44
N ARG A 250 -3.73 -16.30 -4.66
CA ARG A 250 -3.21 -17.66 -4.90
C ARG A 250 -1.93 -17.94 -4.13
N ASP A 251 -1.01 -16.99 -4.12
CA ASP A 251 0.27 -17.09 -3.42
C ASP A 251 0.08 -17.16 -1.90
N LEU A 252 -0.89 -16.42 -1.37
CA LEU A 252 -1.26 -16.43 0.04
C LEU A 252 -1.89 -17.76 0.44
N GLN A 253 -2.85 -18.27 -0.36
CA GLN A 253 -3.44 -19.59 -0.11
C GLN A 253 -2.35 -20.67 -0.12
N GLN A 254 -1.46 -20.67 -1.12
CA GLN A 254 -0.37 -21.63 -1.19
C GLN A 254 0.54 -21.58 0.05
N ALA A 255 0.85 -20.38 0.54
CA ALA A 255 1.69 -20.21 1.72
C ALA A 255 1.01 -20.72 3.00
N LEU A 256 -0.24 -20.34 3.24
CA LEU A 256 -0.99 -20.73 4.45
C LEU A 256 -1.37 -22.21 4.43
N ASP A 257 -1.80 -22.75 3.28
CA ASP A 257 -2.11 -24.18 3.12
C ASP A 257 -0.86 -25.05 3.28
N GLY A 258 0.27 -24.61 2.70
CA GLY A 258 1.55 -25.31 2.85
C GLY A 258 2.07 -25.31 4.29
N ALA A 259 1.70 -24.30 5.08
CA ALA A 259 2.00 -24.21 6.50
C ALA A 259 0.93 -24.89 7.39
N GLY A 260 -0.16 -25.39 6.81
CA GLY A 260 -1.27 -26.00 7.54
C GLY A 260 -2.04 -25.03 8.44
N VAL A 261 -2.06 -23.73 8.11
CA VAL A 261 -2.77 -22.69 8.87
C VAL A 261 -4.19 -22.51 8.31
N PRO A 262 -5.26 -22.86 9.05
CA PRO A 262 -6.63 -22.57 8.62
C PRO A 262 -6.90 -21.06 8.55
N PHE A 263 -7.50 -20.62 7.45
CA PHE A 263 -7.84 -19.21 7.22
C PHE A 263 -9.10 -19.09 6.36
N PHE A 264 -9.64 -17.87 6.24
CA PHE A 264 -10.72 -17.53 5.31
C PHE A 264 -10.54 -16.11 4.76
N PHE A 265 -11.07 -15.83 3.58
CA PHE A 265 -11.17 -14.45 3.10
C PHE A 265 -12.29 -13.73 3.83
N ALA A 266 -11.98 -12.54 4.34
CA ALA A 266 -12.87 -11.74 5.18
C ALA A 266 -13.31 -10.46 4.45
N ALA A 267 -14.24 -9.74 5.08
CA ALA A 267 -14.68 -8.39 4.73
C ALA A 267 -14.76 -8.11 3.21
N GLY A 268 -14.01 -7.12 2.70
CA GLY A 268 -14.13 -6.64 1.32
C GLY A 268 -13.68 -7.69 0.30
N THR A 269 -12.73 -8.53 0.70
CA THR A 269 -12.27 -9.65 -0.12
C THR A 269 -13.34 -10.74 -0.25
N ALA A 270 -13.99 -11.12 0.85
CA ALA A 270 -15.13 -12.04 0.82
C ALA A 270 -16.27 -11.49 -0.06
N LEU A 271 -16.58 -10.20 0.09
CA LEU A 271 -17.60 -9.52 -0.70
C LEU A 271 -17.30 -9.62 -2.21
N GLY A 272 -16.07 -9.32 -2.62
CA GLY A 272 -15.65 -9.44 -4.02
C GLY A 272 -15.78 -10.86 -4.55
N LEU A 273 -15.25 -11.84 -3.83
CA LEU A 273 -15.28 -13.23 -4.25
C LEU A 273 -16.72 -13.76 -4.39
N VAL A 274 -17.61 -13.41 -3.46
CA VAL A 274 -19.01 -13.86 -3.48
C VAL A 274 -19.85 -13.12 -4.53
N ARG A 275 -19.66 -11.80 -4.66
CA ARG A 275 -20.49 -10.96 -5.53
C ARG A 275 -20.02 -10.92 -6.99
N GLU A 276 -18.71 -10.90 -7.22
CA GLU A 276 -18.11 -10.70 -8.54
C GLU A 276 -17.25 -11.88 -9.04
N GLY A 277 -17.07 -12.92 -8.23
CA GLY A 277 -16.15 -14.02 -8.56
C GLY A 277 -14.67 -13.67 -8.39
N ARG A 278 -14.36 -12.43 -8.00
CA ARG A 278 -13.00 -11.87 -8.00
C ARG A 278 -12.86 -10.74 -6.97
N PRO A 279 -11.64 -10.38 -6.55
CA PRO A 279 -11.43 -9.23 -5.67
C PRO A 279 -12.01 -7.94 -6.24
N LEU A 280 -12.61 -7.12 -5.38
CA LEU A 280 -13.11 -5.81 -5.77
C LEU A 280 -11.93 -4.91 -6.17
N GLY A 281 -11.87 -4.48 -7.44
CA GLY A 281 -10.74 -3.69 -7.93
C GLY A 281 -10.58 -2.33 -7.23
N ALA A 282 -11.68 -1.77 -6.74
CA ALA A 282 -11.71 -0.51 -6.00
C ALA A 282 -11.26 -0.64 -4.54
N ASP A 283 -11.12 -1.86 -4.03
CA ASP A 283 -10.76 -2.12 -2.63
C ASP A 283 -9.27 -1.86 -2.36
N GLY A 284 -8.93 -1.62 -1.09
CA GLY A 284 -7.59 -1.18 -0.68
C GLY A 284 -6.57 -2.31 -0.51
N ASP A 285 -7.04 -3.48 -0.10
CA ASP A 285 -6.26 -4.58 0.47
C ASP A 285 -6.98 -5.93 0.30
N ILE A 286 -6.27 -6.99 0.65
CA ILE A 286 -6.81 -8.35 0.75
C ILE A 286 -6.98 -8.66 2.24
N ASP A 287 -8.22 -8.85 2.67
CA ASP A 287 -8.59 -9.18 4.05
C ASP A 287 -8.62 -10.69 4.26
N VAL A 288 -7.86 -11.15 5.26
CA VAL A 288 -7.83 -12.56 5.65
C VAL A 288 -8.08 -12.69 7.14
N GLY A 289 -9.02 -13.57 7.49
CA GLY A 289 -9.30 -13.95 8.87
C GLY A 289 -8.68 -15.30 9.21
N ILE A 290 -8.17 -15.39 10.43
CA ILE A 290 -7.72 -16.63 11.08
C ILE A 290 -8.40 -16.68 12.44
N LEU A 291 -9.05 -17.80 12.75
CA LEU A 291 -9.76 -17.98 14.03
C LEU A 291 -8.76 -18.10 15.18
N ASP A 292 -9.17 -17.68 16.38
CA ASP A 292 -8.35 -17.67 17.60
C ASP A 292 -7.53 -18.94 17.85
N PRO A 293 -8.13 -20.14 17.74
CA PRO A 293 -7.41 -21.38 18.03
C PRO A 293 -6.27 -21.66 17.04
N ASP A 294 -6.33 -21.06 15.85
CA ASP A 294 -5.37 -21.23 14.75
C ASP A 294 -4.41 -20.03 14.63
N TRP A 295 -4.61 -18.98 15.44
CA TRP A 295 -3.78 -17.78 15.39
C TRP A 295 -2.49 -17.95 16.18
N ASP A 296 -1.40 -18.22 15.44
CA ASP A 296 -0.04 -18.12 15.95
C ASP A 296 0.71 -16.98 15.25
N ARG A 297 0.85 -15.86 15.95
CA ARG A 297 1.50 -14.66 15.40
C ARG A 297 2.98 -14.93 15.09
N GLU A 298 3.68 -15.70 15.92
CA GLU A 298 5.12 -15.95 15.74
C GLU A 298 5.35 -16.86 14.54
N ALA A 299 4.56 -17.94 14.41
CA ALA A 299 4.63 -18.84 13.26
C ALA A 299 4.29 -18.11 11.95
N LEU A 300 3.29 -17.23 11.95
CA LEU A 300 2.96 -16.39 10.78
C LEU A 300 4.10 -15.42 10.43
N VAL A 301 4.71 -14.80 11.44
CA VAL A 301 5.87 -13.93 11.22
C VAL A 301 7.02 -14.72 10.61
N ASP A 302 7.33 -15.90 11.13
CA ASP A 302 8.37 -16.79 10.64
C ASP A 302 8.12 -17.26 9.20
N LEU A 303 6.87 -17.65 8.90
CA LEU A 303 6.44 -18.06 7.57
C LEU A 303 6.70 -16.96 6.53
N PHE A 304 6.20 -15.75 6.79
CA PHE A 304 6.27 -14.66 5.81
C PHE A 304 7.62 -13.93 5.79
N THR A 305 8.42 -13.99 6.85
CA THR A 305 9.80 -13.49 6.84
C THR A 305 10.66 -14.24 5.82
N ARG A 306 10.40 -15.55 5.63
CA ARG A 306 11.14 -16.40 4.68
C ARG A 306 10.48 -16.46 3.30
N HIS A 307 9.30 -15.88 3.13
CA HIS A 307 8.53 -16.04 1.90
C HIS A 307 8.96 -15.01 0.85
N PRO A 308 9.43 -15.43 -0.34
CA PRO A 308 9.97 -14.48 -1.32
C PRO A 308 8.91 -13.50 -1.85
N ARG A 309 7.62 -13.85 -1.82
CA ARG A 309 6.57 -13.05 -2.47
C ARG A 309 5.90 -12.01 -1.56
N PHE A 310 6.17 -12.06 -0.26
CA PHE A 310 5.58 -11.14 0.71
C PHE A 310 6.68 -10.44 1.51
N ASP A 311 6.43 -9.18 1.90
CA ASP A 311 7.25 -8.45 2.86
C ASP A 311 6.32 -7.76 3.86
N PHE A 312 6.80 -7.54 5.08
CA PHE A 312 6.00 -6.89 6.13
C PHE A 312 5.78 -5.41 5.83
N GLN A 313 4.53 -5.00 5.99
CA GLN A 313 4.19 -3.59 6.02
C GLN A 313 4.43 -3.03 7.44
N PRO A 314 4.91 -1.79 7.55
CA PRO A 314 4.99 -1.11 8.82
C PRO A 314 3.59 -0.75 9.32
N ASP A 315 2.99 -1.64 10.12
CA ASP A 315 1.68 -1.44 10.71
C ASP A 315 1.69 -0.35 11.78
N HIS A 316 0.51 0.19 12.06
CA HIS A 316 0.31 1.11 13.18
C HIS A 316 0.73 0.42 14.49
N PRO A 317 1.44 1.08 15.43
CA PRO A 317 1.96 0.41 16.62
C PRO A 317 0.90 -0.24 17.52
N ARG A 318 -0.34 0.29 17.48
CA ARG A 318 -1.51 -0.29 18.17
C ARG A 318 -2.31 -1.29 17.33
N SER A 319 -1.88 -1.61 16.11
CA SER A 319 -2.57 -2.58 15.28
C SER A 319 -2.33 -3.99 15.81
N LYS A 320 -3.39 -4.80 15.84
CA LYS A 320 -3.34 -6.21 16.23
C LYS A 320 -3.24 -7.16 15.02
N LYS A 321 -3.35 -6.63 13.80
CA LYS A 321 -3.22 -7.38 12.55
C LYS A 321 -1.75 -7.63 12.20
N LEU A 322 -1.52 -8.51 11.23
CA LEU A 322 -0.26 -8.61 10.50
C LEU A 322 -0.45 -8.11 9.07
N GLY A 323 0.11 -6.95 8.76
CA GLY A 323 0.12 -6.35 7.44
C GLY A 323 1.28 -6.88 6.59
N LEU A 324 0.94 -7.42 5.42
CA LEU A 324 1.87 -7.92 4.41
C LEU A 324 1.67 -7.16 3.11
N ARG A 325 2.71 -7.11 2.29
CA ARG A 325 2.61 -6.62 0.92
C ARG A 325 3.15 -7.68 -0.03
N HIS A 326 2.32 -8.08 -0.98
CA HIS A 326 2.75 -8.90 -2.09
C HIS A 326 3.69 -8.10 -3.00
N ARG A 327 4.72 -8.75 -3.56
CA ARG A 327 5.67 -8.11 -4.50
C ARG A 327 5.00 -7.48 -5.73
N GLY A 328 3.84 -7.99 -6.14
CA GLY A 328 2.96 -7.42 -7.16
C GLY A 328 2.33 -6.07 -6.78
N GLY A 329 2.35 -5.73 -5.49
CA GLY A 329 1.94 -4.44 -4.92
C GLY A 329 0.66 -4.47 -4.11
N ALA A 330 -0.06 -5.61 -4.09
CA ALA A 330 -1.28 -5.80 -3.31
C ALA A 330 -0.97 -5.83 -1.80
N PRO A 331 -1.57 -4.94 -1.00
CA PRO A 331 -1.58 -5.07 0.46
C PRO A 331 -2.44 -6.28 0.87
N VAL A 332 -2.05 -6.94 1.96
CA VAL A 332 -2.76 -8.05 2.57
C VAL A 332 -2.77 -7.81 4.08
N ASP A 333 -3.93 -7.96 4.71
CA ASP A 333 -4.10 -7.84 6.14
C ASP A 333 -4.56 -9.18 6.73
N LEU A 334 -3.77 -9.72 7.66
CA LEU A 334 -4.15 -10.92 8.42
C LEU A 334 -4.72 -10.50 9.78
N PHE A 335 -5.97 -10.87 10.03
CA PHE A 335 -6.71 -10.56 11.25
C PHE A 335 -6.93 -11.80 12.10
N ARG A 336 -6.72 -11.64 13.40
CA ARG A 336 -7.16 -12.59 14.43
C ARG A 336 -8.66 -12.40 14.69
N PHE A 337 -9.43 -13.47 14.57
CA PHE A 337 -10.85 -13.53 14.90
C PHE A 337 -11.04 -14.28 16.22
N TYR A 338 -11.39 -13.58 17.29
CA TYR A 338 -11.44 -14.11 18.66
C TYR A 338 -12.86 -14.13 19.24
N PRO A 339 -13.24 -15.15 20.02
CA PRO A 339 -14.53 -15.16 20.70
C PRO A 339 -14.55 -14.14 21.85
N ASP A 340 -15.63 -13.37 21.95
CA ASP A 340 -15.95 -12.54 23.12
C ASP A 340 -17.48 -12.53 23.29
N ALA A 341 -17.93 -13.10 24.41
CA ALA A 341 -19.32 -13.47 24.68
C ALA A 341 -19.93 -14.38 23.59
N ASP A 342 -21.05 -13.96 22.99
CA ASP A 342 -21.81 -14.70 21.97
C ASP A 342 -21.45 -14.28 20.53
N ARG A 343 -20.28 -13.65 20.36
CA ARG A 343 -19.79 -13.11 19.09
C ARG A 343 -18.34 -13.49 18.84
N VAL A 344 -17.95 -13.41 17.57
CA VAL A 344 -16.55 -13.47 17.14
C VAL A 344 -16.14 -12.07 16.69
N TRP A 345 -15.04 -11.55 17.23
CA TRP A 345 -14.56 -10.21 17.01
C TRP A 345 -13.23 -10.20 16.27
N HIS A 346 -12.98 -9.12 15.53
CA HIS A 346 -11.65 -8.76 15.06
C HIS A 346 -11.45 -7.24 15.18
N ASP A 347 -10.19 -6.80 15.28
CA ASP A 347 -9.86 -5.43 15.64
C ASP A 347 -9.16 -4.67 14.50
N ALA A 348 -9.48 -3.40 14.38
CA ALA A 348 -8.61 -2.40 13.79
C ALA A 348 -7.99 -1.50 14.88
N VAL A 349 -7.39 -0.38 14.48
CA VAL A 349 -6.68 0.53 15.39
C VAL A 349 -7.62 1.21 16.39
N PHE A 350 -8.86 1.53 15.98
CA PHE A 350 -9.78 2.35 16.78
C PHE A 350 -11.24 1.86 16.76
N VAL A 351 -11.48 0.72 16.12
CA VAL A 351 -12.76 0.01 16.11
C VAL A 351 -12.51 -1.48 16.22
N ARG A 352 -13.57 -2.22 16.55
CA ARG A 352 -13.66 -3.67 16.43
C ARG A 352 -14.95 -4.02 15.71
N TRP A 353 -14.96 -5.13 14.99
CA TRP A 353 -16.14 -5.64 14.28
C TRP A 353 -16.52 -7.01 14.79
N HIS A 354 -17.81 -7.30 14.84
CA HIS A 354 -18.31 -8.58 15.32
C HIS A 354 -19.10 -9.37 14.26
N ASN A 355 -19.11 -10.68 14.41
CA ASN A 355 -20.00 -11.56 13.65
C ASN A 355 -20.62 -12.60 14.58
N THR A 356 -21.76 -13.16 14.18
CA THR A 356 -22.28 -14.38 14.80
C THR A 356 -21.29 -15.52 14.54
N PRO A 357 -20.99 -16.41 15.51
CA PRO A 357 -20.10 -17.54 15.28
C PRO A 357 -20.42 -18.32 14.00
N PHE A 358 -19.38 -18.64 13.23
CA PHE A 358 -19.49 -19.29 11.93
C PHE A 358 -18.40 -20.35 11.73
N GLN A 359 -18.67 -21.29 10.83
CA GLN A 359 -17.68 -22.24 10.33
C GLN A 359 -17.04 -21.69 9.05
N VAL A 360 -15.83 -22.15 8.72
CA VAL A 360 -15.19 -21.88 7.43
C VAL A 360 -15.40 -23.07 6.50
N ARG A 361 -15.72 -22.80 5.22
CA ARG A 361 -15.81 -23.83 4.18
C ARG A 361 -15.12 -23.35 2.90
N ARG A 362 -14.47 -24.27 2.20
CA ARG A 362 -13.97 -24.02 0.85
C ARG A 362 -15.13 -24.05 -0.14
N GLN A 363 -15.25 -22.99 -0.93
CA GLN A 363 -16.28 -22.83 -1.94
C GLN A 363 -15.62 -22.56 -3.30
N GLN A 364 -16.24 -23.02 -4.39
CA GLN A 364 -15.73 -22.78 -5.73
C GLN A 364 -16.11 -21.38 -6.20
N VAL A 365 -15.10 -20.56 -6.49
CA VAL A 365 -15.25 -19.20 -7.04
C VAL A 365 -14.35 -19.11 -8.27
N ASP A 366 -14.95 -18.88 -9.45
CA ASP A 366 -14.25 -18.85 -10.74
C ASP A 366 -13.29 -20.04 -10.97
N GLY A 367 -13.70 -21.23 -10.52
CA GLY A 367 -12.92 -22.47 -10.66
C GLY A 367 -11.77 -22.64 -9.65
N VAL A 368 -11.68 -21.76 -8.65
CA VAL A 368 -10.72 -21.84 -7.55
C VAL A 368 -11.46 -22.12 -6.24
N ALA A 369 -11.00 -23.13 -5.49
CA ALA A 369 -11.55 -23.43 -4.17
C ALA A 369 -10.98 -22.46 -3.12
N VAL A 370 -11.78 -21.46 -2.73
CA VAL A 370 -11.40 -20.43 -1.76
C VAL A 370 -12.08 -20.65 -0.40
N PRO A 371 -11.37 -20.49 0.74
CA PRO A 371 -12.00 -20.59 2.05
C PRO A 371 -12.80 -19.32 2.39
N LEU A 372 -14.08 -19.50 2.71
CA LEU A 372 -15.02 -18.44 3.05
C LEU A 372 -15.83 -18.84 4.29
N PRO A 373 -16.50 -17.89 4.97
CA PRO A 373 -17.55 -18.22 5.92
C PRO A 373 -18.58 -19.17 5.30
N ALA A 374 -19.01 -20.18 6.05
CA ALA A 374 -19.89 -21.25 5.57
C ALA A 374 -21.26 -20.73 5.11
N ASP A 375 -21.70 -19.62 5.69
CA ASP A 375 -22.86 -18.83 5.28
C ASP A 375 -22.38 -17.41 4.92
N PRO A 376 -21.94 -17.19 3.67
CA PRO A 376 -21.47 -15.87 3.25
C PRO A 376 -22.56 -14.81 3.27
N ASP A 377 -23.83 -15.19 3.05
CA ASP A 377 -24.94 -14.24 3.01
C ASP A 377 -25.12 -13.59 4.37
N ARG A 378 -25.22 -14.40 5.43
CA ARG A 378 -25.30 -13.90 6.80
C ARG A 378 -24.07 -13.08 7.18
N TYR A 379 -22.86 -13.58 6.90
CA TYR A 379 -21.61 -12.89 7.23
C TYR A 379 -21.53 -11.51 6.57
N LEU A 380 -21.86 -11.40 5.29
CA LEU A 380 -21.82 -10.14 4.56
C LEU A 380 -22.96 -9.19 4.96
N THR A 381 -24.14 -9.71 5.29
CA THR A 381 -25.23 -8.89 5.84
C THR A 381 -24.88 -8.30 7.19
N GLU A 382 -24.20 -9.04 8.08
CA GLU A 382 -23.70 -8.49 9.34
C GLU A 382 -22.67 -7.37 9.13
N ASN A 383 -21.81 -7.49 8.11
CA ASN A 383 -20.77 -6.50 7.84
C ASN A 383 -21.26 -5.24 7.12
N TYR A 384 -22.22 -5.37 6.20
CA TYR A 384 -22.57 -4.32 5.25
C TYR A 384 -24.08 -4.01 5.15
N GLY A 385 -24.95 -4.80 5.78
CA GLY A 385 -26.40 -4.71 5.56
C GLY A 385 -26.79 -5.20 4.16
N ASP A 386 -27.25 -4.30 3.29
CA ASP A 386 -27.50 -4.60 1.88
C ASP A 386 -26.20 -4.65 1.07
N TRP A 387 -25.46 -5.74 1.24
CA TRP A 387 -24.17 -5.96 0.57
C TRP A 387 -24.28 -6.21 -0.95
N ARG A 388 -25.47 -6.58 -1.43
CA ARG A 388 -25.71 -6.87 -2.85
C ARG A 388 -25.73 -5.58 -3.66
N THR A 389 -26.23 -4.49 -3.09
CA THR A 389 -26.19 -3.17 -3.71
C THR A 389 -24.82 -2.52 -3.47
N SER A 390 -24.18 -2.04 -4.54
CA SER A 390 -22.90 -1.34 -4.40
C SER A 390 -23.09 0.01 -3.69
N ASN A 391 -22.32 0.25 -2.62
CA ASN A 391 -22.27 1.52 -1.92
C ASN A 391 -20.82 2.07 -1.90
N PRO A 392 -20.46 2.94 -2.86
CA PRO A 392 -19.12 3.53 -2.92
C PRO A 392 -18.79 4.50 -1.76
N ALA A 393 -19.78 4.91 -0.99
CA ALA A 393 -19.61 5.82 0.15
C ALA A 393 -19.49 5.10 1.49
N PHE A 394 -19.63 3.77 1.50
CA PHE A 394 -19.56 2.94 2.70
C PHE A 394 -18.22 3.10 3.42
N ASP A 395 -18.27 3.26 4.74
CA ASP A 395 -17.09 3.28 5.58
C ASP A 395 -17.18 2.27 6.73
N ALA A 396 -16.38 1.21 6.61
CA ALA A 396 -16.29 0.13 7.60
C ALA A 396 -15.94 0.64 9.01
N PHE A 397 -15.34 1.81 9.15
CA PHE A 397 -14.89 2.37 10.43
C PHE A 397 -15.95 3.26 11.12
N THR A 398 -17.14 3.38 10.54
CA THR A 398 -18.25 4.16 11.11
C THR A 398 -19.52 3.33 11.19
N ASP A 399 -20.58 3.94 11.73
CA ASP A 399 -21.92 3.37 11.88
C ASP A 399 -22.59 2.94 10.57
N ASP A 400 -21.97 3.19 9.41
CA ASP A 400 -22.33 2.55 8.14
C ASP A 400 -22.21 1.01 8.22
N ALA A 401 -21.22 0.49 8.96
CA ALA A 401 -21.05 -0.94 9.21
C ALA A 401 -21.93 -1.39 10.40
N PRO A 402 -22.94 -2.27 10.20
CA PRO A 402 -23.86 -2.65 11.27
C PRO A 402 -23.19 -3.37 12.46
N ASN A 403 -22.00 -3.91 12.25
CA ASN A 403 -21.28 -4.69 13.24
C ASN A 403 -20.07 -3.98 13.87
N VAL A 404 -19.90 -2.67 13.66
CA VAL A 404 -18.77 -1.94 14.22
C VAL A 404 -19.03 -1.49 15.66
N ALA A 405 -17.99 -1.51 16.48
CA ALA A 405 -17.94 -0.83 17.77
C ALA A 405 -16.66 0.00 17.89
N THR A 406 -16.80 1.27 18.24
CA THR A 406 -15.64 2.17 18.45
C THR A 406 -14.91 1.82 19.75
N THR A 407 -13.59 1.66 19.66
CA THR A 407 -12.71 1.37 20.81
C THR A 407 -11.80 2.55 21.16
N TRP A 408 -11.65 3.53 20.26
CA TRP A 408 -10.87 4.75 20.51
C TRP A 408 -11.55 5.99 19.90
N PRO A 409 -12.43 6.68 20.66
CA PRO A 409 -13.25 7.78 20.17
C PRO A 409 -12.45 8.95 19.56
N GLU A 410 -11.33 9.35 20.17
CA GLU A 410 -10.50 10.45 19.66
C GLU A 410 -9.90 10.11 18.29
N TYR A 411 -9.56 8.84 18.05
CA TYR A 411 -9.06 8.40 16.76
C TYR A 411 -10.20 8.28 15.73
N ALA A 412 -11.40 7.90 16.15
CA ALA A 412 -12.59 7.95 15.30
C ALA A 412 -12.90 9.39 14.85
N GLN A 413 -12.76 10.37 15.74
CA GLN A 413 -12.84 11.79 15.38
C GLN A 413 -11.78 12.16 14.34
N LEU A 414 -10.51 11.83 14.59
CA LEU A 414 -9.42 12.05 13.63
C LEU A 414 -9.74 11.47 12.24
N HIS A 415 -10.31 10.26 12.19
CA HIS A 415 -10.70 9.61 10.93
C HIS A 415 -11.76 10.43 10.17
N LEU A 416 -12.78 10.95 10.85
CA LEU A 416 -13.80 11.82 10.25
C LEU A 416 -13.23 13.16 9.78
N VAL A 417 -12.34 13.80 10.55
CA VAL A 417 -11.66 15.03 10.13
C VAL A 417 -10.76 14.78 8.90
N ARG A 418 -10.06 13.63 8.86
CA ARG A 418 -9.31 13.20 7.68
C ARG A 418 -10.23 13.00 6.47
N ARG A 419 -11.42 12.42 6.63
CA ARG A 419 -12.41 12.27 5.55
C ARG A 419 -12.87 13.64 5.04
N ALA A 420 -13.15 14.58 5.94
CA ALA A 420 -13.49 15.96 5.58
C ALA A 420 -12.40 16.62 4.72
N PHE A 421 -11.13 16.52 5.15
CA PHE A 421 -9.99 17.04 4.39
C PHE A 421 -9.91 16.41 2.98
N LYS A 422 -10.09 15.09 2.86
CA LYS A 422 -10.08 14.41 1.56
C LYS A 422 -11.19 14.91 0.62
N ARG A 423 -12.41 15.10 1.15
CA ARG A 423 -13.56 15.61 0.39
C ARG A 423 -13.32 17.05 -0.07
N LEU A 424 -12.85 17.92 0.81
CA LEU A 424 -12.46 19.30 0.45
C LEU A 424 -11.39 19.33 -0.65
N ALA A 425 -10.37 18.46 -0.55
CA ALA A 425 -9.28 18.42 -1.53
C ALA A 425 -9.74 18.06 -2.95
N ILE A 426 -10.95 17.51 -3.12
CA ILE A 426 -11.57 17.23 -4.42
C ILE A 426 -12.77 18.13 -4.72
N GLY A 427 -13.00 19.17 -3.92
CA GLY A 427 -14.09 20.14 -4.11
C GLY A 427 -15.45 19.71 -3.56
N ASP A 428 -15.54 18.63 -2.79
CA ASP A 428 -16.78 18.20 -2.13
C ASP A 428 -16.95 18.90 -0.77
N TRP A 429 -17.34 20.17 -0.81
CA TRP A 429 -17.55 21.02 0.36
C TRP A 429 -18.71 20.54 1.24
N THR A 430 -19.81 20.13 0.63
CA THR A 430 -21.02 19.68 1.34
C THR A 430 -20.75 18.38 2.10
N GLY A 431 -20.12 17.41 1.44
CA GLY A 431 -19.72 16.16 2.08
C GLY A 431 -18.72 16.42 3.20
N ALA A 432 -17.73 17.30 3.00
CA ALA A 432 -16.79 17.65 4.05
C ALA A 432 -17.43 18.27 5.29
N GLY A 433 -18.37 19.21 5.11
CA GLY A 433 -19.13 19.80 6.22
C GLY A 433 -19.97 18.76 6.98
N THR A 434 -20.41 17.70 6.30
CA THR A 434 -21.11 16.58 6.95
C THR A 434 -20.17 15.75 7.80
N GLU A 435 -18.99 15.38 7.29
CA GLU A 435 -17.98 14.65 8.08
C GLU A 435 -17.50 15.46 9.30
N LEU A 436 -17.30 16.78 9.15
CA LEU A 436 -16.91 17.66 10.24
C LEU A 436 -17.98 17.73 11.34
N ARG A 437 -19.26 17.83 10.98
CA ARG A 437 -20.35 17.78 11.97
C ARG A 437 -20.38 16.44 12.72
N ARG A 438 -20.20 15.32 12.00
CA ARG A 438 -20.06 13.99 12.63
C ARG A 438 -18.86 13.93 13.58
N ALA A 439 -17.78 14.63 13.25
CA ALA A 439 -16.57 14.74 14.07
C ALA A 439 -16.69 15.71 15.27
N GLY A 440 -17.84 16.35 15.48
CA GLY A 440 -18.01 17.39 16.51
C GLY A 440 -17.32 18.72 16.17
N GLU A 441 -16.90 18.93 14.91
CA GLU A 441 -16.21 20.12 14.41
C GLU A 441 -17.18 21.16 13.82
N GLY A 442 -18.25 21.48 14.55
CA GLY A 442 -19.33 22.36 14.08
C GLY A 442 -18.85 23.73 13.59
N ASP A 443 -17.93 24.36 14.33
CA ASP A 443 -17.39 25.68 13.99
C ASP A 443 -16.51 25.65 12.74
N LEU A 444 -15.79 24.56 12.51
CA LEU A 444 -15.00 24.39 11.29
C LEU A 444 -15.92 24.10 10.09
N ALA A 445 -16.96 23.28 10.29
CA ALA A 445 -17.98 23.03 9.27
C ALA A 445 -18.71 24.31 8.84
N ALA A 446 -19.07 25.17 9.81
CA ALA A 446 -19.74 26.44 9.54
C ALA A 446 -18.85 27.42 8.77
N ARG A 447 -17.53 27.41 9.01
CA ARG A 447 -16.58 28.26 8.29
C ARG A 447 -16.47 27.86 6.82
N ILE A 448 -16.23 26.58 6.53
CA ILE A 448 -16.10 26.11 5.14
C ILE A 448 -17.42 26.21 4.36
N GLY A 449 -18.57 26.20 5.04
CA GLY A 449 -19.89 26.32 4.42
C GLY A 449 -20.29 27.76 4.06
N ARG A 450 -19.53 28.77 4.47
CA ARG A 450 -19.74 30.17 4.05
C ARG A 450 -19.09 30.50 2.71
N ASP A 451 -18.15 29.66 2.27
CA ASP A 451 -17.35 29.82 1.06
C ASP A 451 -17.77 28.84 -0.07
N ALA A 452 -18.81 28.03 0.15
CA ALA A 452 -19.43 27.13 -0.82
C ALA A 452 -20.71 27.74 -1.40
#